data_AF-A0A9W7KSM3-F1
#
_entry.id   AF-A0A9W7KSM3-F1
#
_cell.length_a   1.000
_cell.length_b   1.000
_cell.length_c   1.000
_cell.angle_alpha   90.00
_cell.angle_beta   90.00
_cell.angle_gamma   90.00
#
_symmetry.space_group_name_H-M   'P 1'
#
loop_
_entity.id
_entity.type
_entity.pdbx_description
1 polymer ?
#
loop_
_entity_poly.entity_id
_entity_poly.type
_entity_poly.pdbx_seq_one_letter_code
_entity_poly.pdbx_strand_id
1 'polypeptide(L)'
;MDKKMPGALSAVQEAIDEFRQDDRIDAADREELSELMEEHWKEEVYSEGEQLLIDKGKATVKAITGSANLKALKSGNPLVTLKAAHLEGDKLITSIAESVVDGEMEEVAAFECLKMSRENSKNFHKEGRIKSVVKEVNSHSFYYLLRQDLKVPSFKHREWRSVVIWKKESEDNLC
;
A
#
# COMPACT_ATOMS: atom_id res chain seq x y z
N MET A 1 1.96 -45.95 -9.11
CA MET A 1 0.98 -46.55 -8.19
C MET A 1 0.46 -45.43 -7.32
N ASP A 2 -0.68 -44.86 -7.71
CA ASP A 2 -1.30 -43.74 -7.00
C ASP A 2 -1.76 -44.21 -5.62
N LYS A 3 -1.07 -43.74 -4.58
CA LYS A 3 -1.55 -43.91 -3.21
C LYS A 3 -2.76 -42.99 -3.04
N LYS A 4 -3.97 -43.54 -3.24
CA LYS A 4 -5.22 -42.86 -2.88
C LYS A 4 -5.12 -42.39 -1.43
N MET A 5 -5.37 -41.10 -1.19
CA MET A 5 -5.52 -40.59 0.17
C MET A 5 -6.60 -41.41 0.90
N PRO A 6 -6.34 -41.85 2.14
CA PRO A 6 -7.38 -42.40 3.01
C PRO A 6 -8.60 -41.47 3.06
N GLY A 7 -9.82 -42.02 3.02
CA GLY A 7 -11.06 -41.22 2.94
C GLY A 7 -11.22 -40.15 4.03
N ALA A 8 -10.71 -40.41 5.24
CA ALA A 8 -10.68 -39.42 6.33
C ALA A 8 -9.80 -38.19 6.00
N LEU A 9 -8.71 -38.37 5.25
CA LEU A 9 -7.85 -37.28 4.80
C LEU A 9 -8.46 -36.51 3.62
N SER A 10 -9.31 -37.16 2.79
CA SER A 10 -10.09 -36.46 1.76
C SER A 10 -11.06 -35.47 2.38
N ALA A 11 -11.83 -35.90 3.39
CA ALA A 11 -12.80 -35.03 4.06
C ALA A 11 -12.13 -33.82 4.75
N VAL A 12 -10.94 -34.02 5.34
CA VAL A 12 -10.16 -32.93 5.92
C VAL A 12 -9.64 -31.98 4.85
N GLN A 13 -9.19 -32.50 3.70
CA GLN A 13 -8.73 -31.67 2.58
C GLN A 13 -9.87 -30.85 1.97
N GLU A 14 -11.04 -31.47 1.77
CA GLU A 14 -12.25 -30.79 1.30
C GLU A 14 -12.66 -29.65 2.23
N ALA A 15 -12.64 -29.88 3.55
CA ALA A 15 -12.90 -28.83 4.52
C ALA A 15 -11.84 -27.71 4.45
N ILE A 16 -10.54 -28.05 4.36
CA ILE A 16 -9.48 -27.05 4.22
C ILE A 16 -9.71 -26.18 2.97
N ASP A 17 -10.05 -26.79 1.85
CA ASP A 17 -10.28 -26.08 0.59
C ASP A 17 -11.54 -25.20 0.66
N GLU A 18 -12.60 -25.67 1.32
CA GLU A 18 -13.82 -24.88 1.57
C GLU A 18 -13.54 -23.66 2.45
N PHE A 19 -12.67 -23.79 3.47
CA PHE A 19 -12.30 -22.69 4.36
C PHE A 19 -11.19 -21.79 3.80
N ARG A 20 -10.51 -22.18 2.72
CA ARG A 20 -9.42 -21.40 2.09
C ARG A 20 -9.99 -20.31 1.18
N GLN A 21 -10.72 -19.38 1.77
CA GLN A 21 -11.44 -18.31 1.08
C GLN A 21 -10.71 -16.97 1.12
N ASP A 22 -9.41 -16.97 1.43
CA ASP A 22 -8.67 -15.73 1.65
C ASP A 22 -8.70 -14.82 0.43
N ASP A 23 -8.52 -15.37 -0.77
CA ASP A 23 -8.49 -14.60 -2.01
C ASP A 23 -9.89 -14.02 -2.32
N ARG A 24 -10.95 -14.77 -2.00
CA ARG A 24 -12.34 -14.31 -2.15
C ARG A 24 -12.67 -13.17 -1.19
N ILE A 25 -12.21 -13.28 0.06
CA ILE A 25 -12.43 -12.26 1.09
C ILE A 25 -11.64 -11.00 0.72
N ASP A 26 -10.35 -11.14 0.39
CA ASP A 26 -9.53 -10.00 -0.01
C ASP A 26 -10.07 -9.32 -1.29
N ALA A 27 -10.66 -10.07 -2.23
CA ALA A 27 -11.32 -9.50 -3.41
C ALA A 27 -12.58 -8.72 -3.04
N ALA A 28 -13.43 -9.24 -2.16
CA ALA A 28 -14.63 -8.54 -1.69
C ALA A 28 -14.28 -7.26 -0.92
N ASP A 29 -13.27 -7.32 -0.04
CA ASP A 29 -12.80 -6.14 0.71
C ASP A 29 -12.24 -5.05 -0.24
N ARG A 30 -11.57 -5.46 -1.32
CA ARG A 30 -11.06 -4.54 -2.38
C ARG A 30 -12.19 -3.92 -3.17
N GLU A 31 -13.18 -4.71 -3.57
CA GLU A 31 -14.36 -4.25 -4.30
C GLU A 31 -15.14 -3.24 -3.46
N GLU A 32 -15.43 -3.54 -2.19
CA GLU A 32 -16.12 -2.63 -1.27
C GLU A 32 -15.39 -1.28 -1.12
N LEU A 33 -14.06 -1.30 -0.93
CA LEU A 33 -13.29 -0.07 -0.81
C LEU A 33 -13.19 0.69 -2.14
N SER A 34 -13.10 -0.02 -3.27
CA SER A 34 -13.07 0.59 -4.60
C SER A 34 -14.39 1.30 -4.90
N GLU A 35 -15.52 0.66 -4.64
CA GLU A 35 -16.86 1.26 -4.78
C GLU A 35 -17.01 2.49 -3.88
N LEU A 36 -16.53 2.43 -2.63
CA LEU A 36 -16.51 3.58 -1.72
C LEU A 36 -15.73 4.77 -2.31
N MET A 37 -14.53 4.51 -2.86
CA MET A 37 -13.69 5.53 -3.50
C MET A 37 -14.33 6.09 -4.77
N GLU A 38 -15.09 5.29 -5.52
CA GLU A 38 -15.73 5.72 -6.76
C GLU A 38 -16.98 6.56 -6.50
N GLU A 39 -17.86 6.10 -5.62
CA GLU A 39 -19.21 6.64 -5.43
C GLU A 39 -19.27 7.75 -4.39
N HIS A 40 -18.56 7.58 -3.26
CA HIS A 40 -18.75 8.42 -2.07
C HIS A 40 -17.70 9.53 -1.89
N TRP A 41 -16.68 9.61 -2.75
CA TRP A 41 -15.60 10.60 -2.61
C TRP A 41 -16.06 12.07 -2.53
N LYS A 42 -17.22 12.41 -3.14
CA LYS A 42 -17.78 13.78 -3.12
C LYS A 42 -18.40 14.15 -1.78
N GLU A 43 -18.80 13.16 -1.00
CA GLU A 43 -19.44 13.32 0.30
C GLU A 43 -18.39 13.46 1.42
N GLU A 44 -17.13 13.18 1.11
CA GLU A 44 -16.04 13.23 2.07
C GLU A 44 -15.68 14.65 2.47
N VAL A 45 -15.65 14.87 3.79
CA VAL A 45 -15.26 16.15 4.37
C VAL A 45 -13.87 16.02 4.96
N TYR A 46 -12.90 16.67 4.30
CA TYR A 46 -11.52 16.73 4.77
C TYR A 46 -11.37 17.87 5.78
N SER A 47 -10.79 17.55 6.93
CA SER A 47 -10.37 18.55 7.91
C SER A 47 -9.25 19.43 7.37
N GLU A 48 -9.07 20.61 7.97
CA GLU A 48 -7.93 21.50 7.64
C GLU A 48 -6.59 20.77 7.77
N GLY A 49 -6.46 19.90 8.77
CA GLY A 49 -5.25 19.10 8.99
C GLY A 49 -4.98 18.09 7.87
N GLU A 50 -6.02 17.41 7.38
CA GLU A 50 -5.91 16.48 6.25
C GLU A 50 -5.57 17.22 4.96
N GLN A 51 -6.22 18.35 4.70
CA GLN A 51 -5.94 19.16 3.50
C GLN A 51 -4.50 19.67 3.49
N LEU A 52 -3.97 20.12 4.65
CA LEU A 52 -2.57 20.50 4.79
C LEU A 52 -1.60 19.34 4.48
N LEU A 53 -1.94 18.12 4.89
CA LEU A 53 -1.11 16.94 4.60
C LEU A 53 -1.15 16.57 3.11
N ILE A 54 -2.33 16.63 2.50
CA ILE A 54 -2.52 16.41 1.06
C ILE A 54 -1.71 17.43 0.25
N ASP A 55 -1.87 18.72 0.56
CA ASP A 55 -1.17 19.80 -0.12
C ASP A 55 0.35 19.68 0.03
N LYS A 56 0.83 19.28 1.22
CA LYS A 56 2.24 19.01 1.45
C LYS A 56 2.75 17.83 0.61
N GLY A 57 1.97 16.75 0.50
CA GLY A 57 2.28 15.61 -0.36
C GLY A 57 2.41 16.02 -1.83
N LYS A 58 1.41 16.75 -2.36
CA LYS A 58 1.42 17.29 -3.72
C LYS A 58 2.61 18.21 -3.99
N ALA A 59 2.88 19.14 -3.07
CA ALA A 59 4.03 20.04 -3.17
C ALA A 59 5.36 19.28 -3.18
N THR A 60 5.48 18.20 -2.41
CA THR A 60 6.67 17.35 -2.37
C THR A 60 6.89 16.68 -3.73
N VAL A 61 5.84 16.07 -4.31
CA VAL A 61 5.90 15.43 -5.65
C VAL A 61 6.31 16.44 -6.72
N LYS A 62 5.68 17.62 -6.74
CA LYS A 62 6.02 18.69 -7.69
C LYS A 62 7.46 19.17 -7.54
N ALA A 63 7.95 19.33 -6.31
CA ALA A 63 9.30 19.80 -6.04
C ALA A 63 10.38 18.82 -6.53
N ILE A 64 10.18 17.52 -6.34
CA ILE A 64 11.13 16.50 -6.82
C ILE A 64 11.07 16.31 -8.33
N THR A 65 9.88 16.31 -8.93
CA THR A 65 9.73 16.19 -10.39
C THR A 65 10.33 17.39 -11.12
N GLY A 66 10.25 18.59 -10.54
CA GLY A 66 10.89 19.80 -11.05
C GLY A 66 12.36 19.97 -10.67
N SER A 67 12.96 19.05 -9.92
CA SER A 67 14.33 19.20 -9.42
C SER A 67 15.37 18.97 -10.52
N ALA A 68 16.28 19.93 -10.70
CA ALA A 68 17.44 19.77 -11.57
C ALA A 68 18.40 18.66 -11.12
N ASN A 69 18.32 18.23 -9.85
CA ASN A 69 19.17 17.19 -9.26
C ASN A 69 18.53 15.79 -9.30
N LEU A 70 17.42 15.62 -10.02
CA LEU A 70 16.73 14.35 -10.14
C LEU A 70 17.59 13.32 -10.86
N LYS A 71 17.89 12.20 -10.19
CA LYS A 71 18.68 11.10 -10.74
C LYS A 71 17.88 9.82 -10.76
N ALA A 72 17.95 9.10 -11.87
CA ALA A 72 17.43 7.74 -11.96
C ALA A 72 18.25 6.81 -11.06
N LEU A 73 17.56 5.94 -10.33
CA LEU A 73 18.13 4.89 -9.50
C LEU A 73 17.79 3.53 -10.12
N LYS A 74 18.71 2.56 -9.96
CA LYS A 74 18.46 1.19 -10.40
C LYS A 74 17.41 0.56 -9.49
N SER A 75 16.26 0.22 -10.07
CA SER A 75 15.24 -0.61 -9.41
C SER A 75 15.62 -2.09 -9.48
N GLY A 76 15.26 -2.85 -8.46
CA GLY A 76 15.31 -4.32 -8.49
C GLY A 76 14.17 -4.95 -9.31
N ASN A 77 13.13 -4.19 -9.61
CA ASN A 77 11.99 -4.60 -10.43
C ASN A 77 11.97 -3.80 -11.74
N PRO A 78 12.00 -4.43 -12.93
CA PRO A 78 12.01 -3.73 -14.21
C PRO A 78 10.74 -2.94 -14.51
N LEU A 79 9.63 -3.22 -13.82
CA LEU A 79 8.37 -2.49 -13.97
C LEU A 79 8.32 -1.19 -13.15
N VAL A 80 9.30 -0.97 -12.27
CA VAL A 80 9.35 0.18 -11.38
C VAL A 80 10.47 1.12 -11.79
N THR A 81 10.13 2.36 -12.12
CA THR A 81 11.13 3.42 -12.30
C THR A 81 11.32 4.17 -11.00
N LEU A 82 12.56 4.23 -10.50
CA LEU A 82 12.92 4.93 -9.28
C LEU A 82 13.75 6.15 -9.63
N LYS A 83 13.37 7.31 -9.10
CA LYS A 83 14.13 8.56 -9.22
C LYS A 83 14.29 9.18 -7.85
N ALA A 84 15.41 9.86 -7.61
CA ALA A 84 15.67 10.51 -6.35
C ALA A 84 16.39 11.84 -6.54
N ALA A 85 16.06 12.81 -5.69
CA ALA A 85 16.72 14.10 -5.65
C ALA A 85 16.95 14.52 -4.19
N HIS A 86 17.99 15.31 -3.98
CA HIS A 86 18.16 16.05 -2.74
C HIS A 86 17.58 17.44 -2.95
N LEU A 87 16.46 17.74 -2.28
CA LEU A 87 15.83 19.06 -2.35
C LEU A 87 16.60 20.05 -1.48
N GLU A 88 16.60 21.32 -1.87
CA GLU A 88 17.31 22.35 -1.12
C GLU A 88 16.67 22.54 0.27
N GLY A 89 17.49 22.48 1.32
CA GLY A 89 17.03 22.58 2.71
C GLY A 89 16.56 21.27 3.34
N ASP A 90 16.37 20.20 2.56
CA ASP A 90 16.05 18.88 3.12
C ASP A 90 17.29 18.25 3.76
N LYS A 91 17.05 17.46 4.82
CA LYS A 91 18.09 16.66 5.49
C LYS A 91 18.25 15.28 4.89
N LEU A 92 17.28 14.85 4.09
CA LEU A 92 17.14 13.50 3.57
C LEU A 92 16.93 13.57 2.06
N ILE A 93 17.22 12.46 1.39
CA ILE A 93 16.89 12.29 -0.02
C ILE A 93 15.40 12.05 -0.14
N THR A 94 14.77 12.74 -1.09
CA THR A 94 13.39 12.48 -1.51
C THR A 94 13.45 11.61 -2.77
N SER A 95 12.53 10.65 -2.88
CA SER A 95 12.47 9.73 -4.02
C SER A 95 11.04 9.52 -4.49
N ILE A 96 10.88 9.34 -5.80
CA ILE A 96 9.65 8.92 -6.45
C ILE A 96 9.88 7.53 -7.05
N ALA A 97 8.93 6.64 -6.79
CA ALA A 97 8.81 5.37 -7.47
C ALA A 97 7.52 5.38 -8.30
N GLU A 98 7.61 5.04 -9.57
CA GLU A 98 6.49 5.00 -10.51
C GLU A 98 6.41 3.60 -11.14
N SER A 99 5.18 3.14 -11.38
CA SER A 99 4.89 1.88 -12.07
C SER A 99 3.61 2.06 -12.89
N VAL A 100 3.49 1.32 -13.98
CA VAL A 100 2.24 1.22 -14.75
C VAL A 100 1.54 -0.06 -14.31
N VAL A 101 0.24 0.04 -14.02
CA VAL A 101 -0.60 -1.08 -13.57
C VAL A 101 -1.83 -1.12 -14.46
N ASP A 102 -2.20 -2.31 -14.90
CA ASP A 102 -3.45 -2.54 -15.62
C ASP A 102 -4.58 -2.70 -14.60
N GLY A 103 -5.45 -1.69 -14.48
CA GLY A 103 -6.57 -1.69 -13.55
C GLY A 103 -7.20 -0.31 -13.45
N GLU A 104 -8.39 -0.24 -12.86
CA GLU A 104 -9.03 1.04 -12.55
C GLU A 104 -8.31 1.73 -11.38
N MET A 105 -8.35 3.06 -11.35
CA MET A 105 -7.59 3.84 -10.37
C MET A 105 -8.01 3.53 -8.93
N GLU A 106 -9.32 3.37 -8.70
CA GLU A 106 -9.94 3.05 -7.43
C GLU A 106 -9.56 1.63 -6.97
N GLU A 107 -9.52 0.66 -7.87
CA GLU A 107 -9.08 -0.71 -7.57
C GLU A 107 -7.62 -0.73 -7.12
N VAL A 108 -6.74 -0.01 -7.84
CA VAL A 108 -5.32 0.11 -7.51
C VAL A 108 -5.13 0.84 -6.17
N ALA A 109 -5.89 1.91 -5.93
CA ALA A 109 -5.85 2.65 -4.66
C ALA A 109 -6.36 1.80 -3.48
N ALA A 110 -7.43 1.02 -3.68
CA ALA A 110 -7.96 0.10 -2.68
C ALA A 110 -6.93 -0.99 -2.33
N PHE A 111 -6.27 -1.57 -3.34
CA PHE A 111 -5.19 -2.54 -3.13
C PHE A 111 -4.07 -1.97 -2.24
N GLU A 112 -3.66 -0.73 -2.49
CA GLU A 112 -2.62 -0.06 -1.69
C GLU A 112 -3.12 0.31 -0.29
N CYS A 113 -4.39 0.67 -0.11
CA CYS A 113 -4.96 1.09 1.17
C CYS A 113 -5.24 -0.10 2.11
N LEU A 114 -5.54 -1.30 1.60
CA LEU A 114 -5.83 -2.51 2.38
C LEU A 114 -4.57 -3.18 2.96
N LYS A 115 -3.89 -2.48 3.88
CA LYS A 115 -2.63 -2.92 4.50
C LYS A 115 -2.73 -4.19 5.35
N MET A 116 -3.94 -4.56 5.78
CA MET A 116 -4.21 -5.71 6.66
C MET A 116 -4.94 -6.86 5.97
N SER A 117 -4.94 -6.91 4.63
CA SER A 117 -5.50 -8.05 3.88
C SER A 117 -4.91 -9.39 4.32
N ARG A 118 -5.62 -10.49 4.03
CA ARG A 118 -5.18 -11.85 4.37
C ARG A 118 -3.92 -12.20 3.61
N GLU A 119 -3.81 -11.78 2.35
CA GLU A 119 -2.58 -11.87 1.55
C GLU A 119 -1.40 -11.20 2.27
N ASN A 120 -1.56 -9.95 2.71
CA ASN A 120 -0.53 -9.22 3.46
C ASN A 120 -0.16 -9.93 4.77
N SER A 121 -1.16 -10.50 5.44
CA SER A 121 -0.97 -11.24 6.70
C SER A 121 -0.20 -12.55 6.49
N LYS A 122 -0.47 -13.29 5.40
CA LYS A 122 0.28 -14.51 5.03
C LYS A 122 1.75 -14.25 4.73
N ASN A 123 2.05 -13.12 4.08
CA ASN A 123 3.40 -12.75 3.68
C ASN A 123 4.16 -11.94 4.74
N PHE A 124 3.47 -11.56 5.83
CA PHE A 124 3.95 -10.66 6.88
C PHE A 124 5.40 -10.95 7.34
N HIS A 125 5.65 -12.16 7.86
CA HIS A 125 6.99 -12.52 8.35
C HIS A 125 7.99 -12.80 7.23
N LYS A 126 7.54 -13.25 6.06
CA LYS A 126 8.43 -13.53 4.91
C LYS A 126 9.12 -12.24 4.47
N GLU A 127 8.38 -11.14 4.47
CA GLU A 127 8.85 -9.79 4.17
C GLU A 127 9.65 -9.14 5.31
N GLY A 128 9.88 -9.85 6.42
CA GLY A 128 10.59 -9.32 7.59
C GLY A 128 9.76 -8.38 8.45
N ARG A 129 8.43 -8.29 8.23
CA ARG A 129 7.55 -7.50 9.11
C ARG A 129 7.46 -8.20 10.48
N ILE A 130 7.59 -7.40 11.53
CA ILE A 130 7.57 -7.84 12.94
C ILE A 130 6.26 -7.44 13.59
N LYS A 131 5.83 -6.19 13.36
CA LYS A 131 4.58 -5.66 13.88
C LYS A 131 3.98 -4.67 12.88
N SER A 132 2.71 -4.83 12.53
CA SER A 132 1.93 -3.79 11.87
C SER A 132 0.70 -3.47 12.70
N VAL A 133 0.26 -2.21 12.66
CA VAL A 133 -1.01 -1.76 13.22
C VAL A 133 -1.61 -0.77 12.24
N VAL A 134 -2.85 -1.02 11.84
CA VAL A 134 -3.71 -0.02 11.21
C VAL A 134 -4.63 0.55 12.28
N LYS A 135 -4.72 1.87 12.34
CA LYS A 135 -5.72 2.58 13.15
C LYS A 135 -6.50 3.50 12.24
N GLU A 136 -7.73 3.07 11.92
CA GLU A 136 -8.68 3.87 11.17
C GLU A 136 -9.02 5.16 11.92
N VAL A 137 -9.17 6.24 11.16
CA VAL A 137 -9.55 7.56 11.66
C VAL A 137 -10.93 7.92 11.15
N ASN A 138 -11.15 7.73 9.85
CA ASN A 138 -12.42 7.90 9.13
C ASN A 138 -12.40 7.00 7.87
N SER A 139 -13.41 7.13 7.00
CA SER A 139 -13.51 6.34 5.75
C SER A 139 -12.32 6.53 4.81
N HIS A 140 -11.71 7.72 4.79
CA HIS A 140 -10.67 8.09 3.85
C HIS A 140 -9.25 8.20 4.42
N SER A 141 -9.07 7.85 5.70
CA SER A 141 -7.76 7.96 6.34
C SER A 141 -7.52 6.99 7.49
N PHE A 142 -6.27 6.59 7.60
CA PHE A 142 -5.79 5.72 8.67
C PHE A 142 -4.31 5.96 8.98
N TYR A 143 -3.92 5.61 10.20
CA TYR A 143 -2.52 5.49 10.59
C TYR A 143 -2.03 4.08 10.31
N TYR A 144 -0.88 3.96 9.66
CA TYR A 144 -0.16 2.70 9.49
C TYR A 144 1.17 2.74 10.22
N LEU A 145 1.30 1.89 11.24
CA LEU A 145 2.51 1.74 12.03
C LEU A 145 3.16 0.41 11.67
N LEU A 146 4.39 0.43 11.17
CA LEU A 146 5.12 -0.78 10.79
C LEU A 146 6.46 -0.84 11.52
N ARG A 147 6.79 -2.02 12.04
CA ARG A 147 8.12 -2.39 12.50
C ARG A 147 8.62 -3.57 11.65
N GLN A 148 9.77 -3.43 11.03
CA GLN A 148 10.35 -4.43 10.11
C GLN A 148 11.82 -4.68 10.44
N ASP A 149 12.23 -5.93 10.28
CA ASP A 149 13.64 -6.32 10.18
C ASP A 149 14.08 -6.23 8.72
N LEU A 150 15.08 -5.39 8.45
CA LEU A 150 15.69 -5.28 7.12
C LEU A 150 16.58 -6.48 6.76
N LYS A 151 16.82 -7.39 7.71
CA LYS A 151 17.72 -8.56 7.57
C LYS A 151 19.15 -8.16 7.20
N VAL A 152 19.57 -6.95 7.59
CA VAL A 152 20.95 -6.46 7.44
C VAL A 152 21.67 -6.63 8.78
N PRO A 153 22.82 -7.33 8.83
CA PRO A 153 23.56 -7.52 10.06
C PRO A 153 23.82 -6.21 10.81
N SER A 154 23.64 -6.24 12.14
CA SER A 154 23.84 -5.09 13.05
C SER A 154 22.86 -3.93 12.89
N PHE A 155 21.92 -3.98 11.93
CA PHE A 155 20.88 -2.96 11.84
C PHE A 155 19.79 -3.25 12.88
N LYS A 156 19.37 -2.22 13.60
CA LYS A 156 18.16 -2.31 14.44
C LYS A 156 16.92 -2.38 13.54
N HIS A 157 15.86 -2.96 14.08
CA HIS A 157 14.54 -2.92 13.44
C HIS A 157 14.17 -1.48 13.09
N ARG A 158 13.63 -1.31 11.89
CA ARG A 158 13.14 -0.03 11.40
C ARG A 158 11.68 0.13 11.77
N GLU A 159 11.31 1.37 12.08
CA GLU A 159 9.95 1.76 12.41
C GLU A 159 9.49 2.83 11.44
N TRP A 160 8.32 2.62 10.85
CA TRP A 160 7.63 3.59 10.00
C TRP A 160 6.32 4.00 10.67
N ARG A 161 5.99 5.27 10.48
CA ARG A 161 4.71 5.85 10.87
C ARG A 161 4.18 6.59 9.66
N SER A 162 3.14 6.05 9.07
CA SER A 162 2.50 6.63 7.90
C SER A 162 1.13 7.13 8.29
N VAL A 163 0.78 8.31 7.78
CA VAL A 163 -0.59 8.78 7.69
C VAL A 163 -1.00 8.55 6.25
N VAL A 164 -2.01 7.72 6.04
CA VAL A 164 -2.55 7.43 4.71
C VAL A 164 -3.87 8.16 4.62
N ILE A 165 -3.99 8.99 3.59
CA ILE A 165 -5.20 9.73 3.24
C ILE A 165 -5.38 9.52 1.75
N TRP A 166 -6.55 9.06 1.33
CA TRP A 166 -6.90 9.03 -0.08
C TRP A 166 -7.92 10.14 -0.37
N LYS A 167 -7.80 10.74 -1.56
CA LYS A 167 -8.68 11.80 -2.03
C LYS A 167 -8.73 11.76 -3.55
N LYS A 168 -9.93 11.67 -4.11
CA LYS A 168 -10.13 11.79 -5.55
C LYS A 168 -10.03 13.25 -5.96
N GLU A 169 -9.23 13.51 -6.98
CA GLU A 169 -9.02 14.85 -7.55
C GLU A 169 -9.45 14.82 -9.02
N SER A 170 -10.01 15.93 -9.51
CA SER A 170 -10.29 16.08 -10.94
C SER A 170 -9.00 16.11 -11.74
N GLU A 171 -9.05 15.72 -13.03
CA GLU A 171 -7.88 15.67 -13.93
C GLU A 171 -7.09 16.99 -13.95
N ASP A 172 -7.77 18.14 -13.83
CA ASP A 172 -7.15 19.48 -13.79
C ASP A 172 -6.25 19.74 -12.56
N ASN A 173 -6.31 18.87 -11.54
CA ASN A 173 -5.60 19.01 -10.26
C ASN A 173 -4.54 17.91 -10.05
N LEU A 174 -4.25 17.09 -11.05
CA LEU A 174 -3.19 16.08 -11.02
C LEU A 174 -1.81 16.79 -11.07
N CYS A 175 -0.88 16.31 -10.23
CA CYS A 175 0.44 16.91 -10.00
C CYS A 175 1.44 16.61 -11.12
#